data_AF-A0A2D2DRM0-F1
#
_entry.id   AF-A0A2D2DRM0-F1
#
_cell.length_a   1.000
_cell.length_b   1.000
_cell.length_c   1.000
_cell.angle_alpha   90.00
_cell.angle_beta   90.00
_cell.angle_gamma   90.00
#
_symmetry.space_group_name_H-M   'P 1'
#
loop_
_entity.id
_entity.type
_entity.pdbx_description
1 polymer ?
#
loop_
_entity_poly.entity_id
_entity_poly.type
_entity_poly.pdbx_seq_one_letter_code
_entity_poly.pdbx_strand_id
1 'polypeptide(L)'
;MFPILTQALAYVSRVCGFETVDSFPPGHAHARTHWSGAHFDIASDLKPDQIERALCEKIANTPLIFANIANPTPAMQRVLLDLIGTRMRHSGGQPVDLVSLLANAYRSPYTQEAVPGLRAAIEESGGDARSVLAFLSEMPAAFDVIDASPRQRGLKLVGR
;
A
#
# COMPACT_ATOMS: atom_id res chain seq x y z
N MET A 1 11.62 28.71 6.70
CA MET A 1 11.57 28.85 8.16
C MET A 1 10.12 28.75 8.65
N PHE A 2 9.45 27.61 8.43
CA PHE A 2 8.06 27.34 8.85
C PHE A 2 7.74 25.86 9.25
N PRO A 3 8.70 24.93 9.48
CA PRO A 3 8.34 23.52 9.74
C PRO A 3 7.74 23.30 11.14
N ILE A 4 8.05 24.18 12.10
CA ILE A 4 7.61 24.05 13.49
C ILE A 4 6.13 24.36 13.63
N LEU A 5 5.64 25.39 12.91
CA LEU A 5 4.22 25.75 12.92
C LEU A 5 3.37 24.68 12.24
N THR A 6 3.84 24.10 11.12
CA THR A 6 3.13 22.98 10.48
C THR A 6 3.11 21.73 11.35
N GLN A 7 4.21 21.42 12.06
CA GLN A 7 4.25 20.29 13.00
C GLN A 7 3.34 20.50 14.21
N ALA A 8 3.35 21.71 14.78
CA ALA A 8 2.49 22.05 15.90
C ALA A 8 1.00 22.03 15.49
N LEU A 9 0.68 22.54 14.29
CA LEU A 9 -0.68 22.52 13.77
C LEU A 9 -1.16 21.09 13.48
N ALA A 10 -0.32 20.25 12.86
CA ALA A 10 -0.62 18.84 12.65
C ALA A 10 -0.78 18.08 13.98
N TYR A 11 0.04 18.40 14.99
CA TYR A 11 -0.08 17.81 16.32
C TYR A 11 -1.37 18.22 17.01
N VAL A 12 -1.72 19.51 17.00
CA VAL A 12 -2.96 20.03 17.59
C VAL A 12 -4.19 19.51 16.85
N SER A 13 -4.16 19.47 15.52
CA SER A 13 -5.21 18.88 14.70
C SER A 13 -5.45 17.39 15.02
N ARG A 14 -4.36 16.63 15.19
CA ARG A 14 -4.38 15.21 15.55
C ARG A 14 -4.88 14.96 16.99
N VAL A 15 -4.55 15.84 17.93
CA VAL A 15 -5.01 15.74 19.33
C VAL A 15 -6.48 16.18 19.46
N CYS A 16 -6.95 17.08 18.59
CA CYS A 16 -8.34 17.54 18.58
C CYS A 16 -9.29 16.66 17.74
N GLY A 17 -8.78 15.67 16.98
CA GLY A 17 -9.59 14.68 16.28
C GLY A 17 -10.41 15.21 15.10
N PHE A 18 -10.00 16.35 14.52
CA PHE A 18 -10.76 17.03 13.46
C PHE A 18 -10.26 16.78 12.03
N GLU A 19 -9.14 16.09 11.84
CA GLU A 19 -8.61 15.83 10.48
C GLU A 19 -8.36 14.35 10.21
N THR A 20 -8.72 13.95 8.99
CA THR A 20 -8.25 12.71 8.38
C THR A 20 -6.72 12.70 8.42
N VAL A 21 -6.13 11.65 8.97
CA VAL A 21 -4.67 11.52 8.95
C VAL A 21 -4.21 11.27 7.52
N ASP A 22 -3.09 11.88 7.17
CA ASP A 22 -2.40 11.75 5.87
C ASP A 22 -1.03 11.05 6.00
N SER A 23 -0.62 10.70 7.23
CA SER A 23 0.61 9.96 7.52
C SER A 23 0.53 9.14 8.81
N PHE A 24 1.40 8.12 8.92
CA PHE A 24 1.60 7.40 10.18
C PHE A 24 2.11 8.35 11.29
N PRO A 25 1.89 8.01 12.58
CA PRO A 25 2.39 8.84 13.68
C PRO A 25 3.93 8.99 13.65
N PRO A 26 4.46 10.11 14.17
CA PRO A 26 5.90 10.30 14.29
C PRO A 26 6.51 9.20 15.18
N GLY A 27 7.67 8.67 14.79
CA GLY A 27 8.34 7.56 15.49
C GLY A 27 7.94 6.16 15.00
N HIS A 28 6.93 6.05 14.12
CA HIS A 28 6.60 4.79 13.47
C HIS A 28 7.64 4.41 12.40
N ALA A 29 7.87 3.11 12.18
CA ALA A 29 8.79 2.61 11.14
C ALA A 29 8.40 3.12 9.73
N HIS A 30 7.10 3.36 9.52
CA HIS A 30 6.53 3.86 8.27
C HIS A 30 6.10 5.33 8.35
N ALA A 31 6.68 6.14 9.25
CA ALA A 31 6.32 7.56 9.40
C ALA A 31 6.51 8.42 8.13
N ARG A 32 7.28 7.92 7.14
CA ARG A 32 7.49 8.57 5.84
C ARG A 32 6.43 8.24 4.80
N THR A 33 5.53 7.29 5.09
CA THR A 33 4.42 6.96 4.21
C THR A 33 3.35 8.04 4.35
N HIS A 34 3.02 8.65 3.22
CA HIS A 34 1.99 9.69 3.14
C HIS A 34 0.92 9.27 2.14
N TRP A 35 -0.31 9.68 2.36
CA TRP A 35 -1.43 9.40 1.46
C TRP A 35 -2.36 10.61 1.33
N SER A 36 -3.08 10.67 0.22
CA SER A 36 -4.08 11.72 0.00
C SER A 36 -5.34 11.46 0.82
N GLY A 37 -5.65 12.33 1.79
CA GLY A 37 -6.88 12.27 2.60
C GLY A 37 -8.17 12.27 1.75
N ALA A 38 -8.14 12.90 0.57
CA ALA A 38 -9.29 12.91 -0.36
C ALA A 38 -9.65 11.51 -0.89
N HIS A 39 -8.68 10.60 -0.96
CA HIS A 39 -8.87 9.22 -1.40
C HIS A 39 -8.92 8.23 -0.23
N PHE A 40 -8.27 8.60 0.87
CA PHE A 40 -8.14 7.80 2.08
C PHE A 40 -8.66 8.58 3.27
N ASP A 41 -9.98 8.54 3.44
CA ASP A 41 -10.64 8.99 4.65
C ASP A 41 -10.35 7.99 5.78
N ILE A 42 -9.36 8.32 6.62
CA ILE A 42 -8.86 7.52 7.74
C ILE A 42 -8.91 8.37 9.01
N ALA A 43 -9.62 7.89 10.02
CA ALA A 43 -9.75 8.59 11.30
C ALA A 43 -8.41 8.64 12.06
N SER A 44 -8.11 9.78 12.70
CA SER A 44 -6.82 10.06 13.36
C SER A 44 -6.60 9.31 14.69
N ASP A 45 -7.67 8.78 15.27
CA ASP A 45 -7.69 8.03 16.53
C ASP A 45 -7.30 6.55 16.36
N LEU A 46 -7.23 6.07 15.11
CA LEU A 46 -6.84 4.71 14.81
C LEU A 46 -5.38 4.43 15.15
N LYS A 47 -5.13 3.20 15.65
CA LYS A 47 -3.77 2.70 15.88
C LYS A 47 -3.05 2.50 14.54
N PRO A 48 -1.71 2.58 14.48
CA PRO A 48 -0.93 2.39 13.25
C PRO A 48 -1.30 1.11 12.48
N ASP A 49 -1.44 -0.02 13.17
CA ASP A 49 -1.82 -1.29 12.54
C ASP A 49 -3.24 -1.27 11.97
N GLN A 50 -4.14 -0.46 12.51
CA GLN A 50 -5.50 -0.29 11.98
C GLN A 50 -5.50 0.61 10.75
N ILE A 51 -4.67 1.67 10.77
CA ILE A 51 -4.44 2.55 9.62
C ILE A 51 -3.89 1.72 8.44
N GLU A 52 -2.83 0.93 8.66
CA GLU A 52 -2.23 0.12 7.60
C GLU A 52 -3.24 -0.90 7.03
N ARG A 53 -4.01 -1.57 7.89
CA ARG A 53 -5.07 -2.49 7.45
C ARG A 53 -6.14 -1.79 6.61
N ALA A 54 -6.62 -0.63 7.04
CA ALA A 54 -7.63 0.15 6.31
C ALA A 54 -7.11 0.63 4.95
N LEU A 55 -5.83 1.04 4.88
CA LEU A 55 -5.17 1.40 3.62
C LEU A 55 -5.07 0.18 2.69
N CYS A 56 -4.61 -0.96 3.18
CA CYS A 56 -4.54 -2.21 2.45
C CYS A 56 -5.91 -2.66 1.92
N GLU A 57 -6.97 -2.55 2.72
CA GLU A 57 -8.33 -2.87 2.31
C GLU A 57 -8.85 -1.94 1.21
N LYS A 58 -8.61 -0.63 1.32
CA LYS A 58 -8.98 0.33 0.29
C LYS A 58 -8.23 0.06 -1.03
N ILE A 59 -6.94 -0.27 -0.97
CA ILE A 59 -6.14 -0.64 -2.16
C ILE A 59 -6.70 -1.92 -2.79
N ALA A 60 -7.03 -2.94 -1.99
CA ALA A 60 -7.61 -4.19 -2.47
C ALA A 60 -8.93 -3.96 -3.23
N ASN A 61 -9.76 -3.03 -2.73
CA ASN A 61 -11.04 -2.70 -3.33
C ASN A 61 -10.94 -1.76 -4.54
N THR A 62 -10.00 -0.80 -4.52
CA THR A 62 -9.83 0.19 -5.60
C THR A 62 -8.35 0.38 -5.92
N PRO A 63 -7.73 -0.49 -6.73
CA PRO A 63 -6.27 -0.53 -6.88
C PRO A 63 -5.62 0.77 -7.39
N LEU A 64 -6.35 1.55 -8.19
CA LEU A 64 -5.84 2.79 -8.80
C LEU A 64 -5.54 3.89 -7.77
N ILE A 65 -6.15 3.86 -6.59
CA ILE A 65 -5.89 4.86 -5.53
C ILE A 65 -4.46 4.75 -4.98
N PHE A 66 -3.76 3.63 -5.25
CA PHE A 66 -2.36 3.43 -4.88
C PHE A 66 -1.45 4.53 -5.42
N ALA A 67 -1.80 5.15 -6.56
CA ALA A 67 -1.09 6.30 -7.12
C ALA A 67 -0.99 7.49 -6.14
N ASN A 68 -1.93 7.57 -5.19
CA ASN A 68 -2.03 8.65 -4.22
C ASN A 68 -1.31 8.33 -2.89
N ILE A 69 -0.45 7.31 -2.86
CA ILE A 69 0.38 6.95 -1.71
C ILE A 69 1.85 7.21 -2.06
N ALA A 70 2.52 8.03 -1.25
CA ALA A 70 3.95 8.21 -1.29
C ALA A 70 4.64 7.28 -0.28
N ASN A 71 5.72 6.63 -0.69
CA ASN A 71 6.49 5.67 0.12
C ASN A 71 5.61 4.55 0.71
N PRO A 72 4.87 3.78 -0.11
CA PRO A 72 3.96 2.75 0.38
C PRO A 72 4.69 1.71 1.24
N THR A 73 4.02 1.18 2.25
CA THR A 73 4.61 0.16 3.13
C THR A 73 4.75 -1.18 2.39
N PRO A 74 5.63 -2.09 2.88
CA PRO A 74 5.73 -3.43 2.32
C PRO A 74 4.40 -4.19 2.29
N ALA A 75 3.50 -3.97 3.26
CA ALA A 75 2.18 -4.60 3.27
C ALA A 75 1.29 -4.10 2.11
N MET A 76 1.24 -2.78 1.89
CA MET A 76 0.48 -2.17 0.80
C MET A 76 0.95 -2.63 -0.58
N GLN A 77 2.27 -2.76 -0.75
CA GLN A 77 2.88 -3.27 -1.99
C GLN A 77 2.51 -4.72 -2.25
N ARG A 78 2.49 -5.57 -1.21
CA ARG A 78 2.05 -6.97 -1.33
C ARG A 78 0.62 -7.08 -1.83
N VAL A 79 -0.30 -6.28 -1.29
CA VAL A 79 -1.69 -6.23 -1.79
C VAL A 79 -1.74 -5.92 -3.29
N LEU A 80 -0.94 -4.95 -3.77
CA LEU A 80 -0.88 -4.62 -5.18
C LEU A 80 -0.29 -5.77 -6.03
N LEU A 81 0.75 -6.43 -5.52
CA LEU A 81 1.34 -7.62 -6.14
C LEU A 81 0.33 -8.77 -6.23
N ASP A 82 -0.46 -9.01 -5.19
CA ASP A 82 -1.49 -10.06 -5.17
C ASP A 82 -2.58 -9.80 -6.21
N LEU A 83 -2.97 -8.53 -6.41
CA LEU A 83 -3.89 -8.12 -7.46
C LEU A 83 -3.30 -8.32 -8.86
N ILE A 84 -2.01 -7.98 -9.05
CA ILE A 84 -1.25 -8.24 -10.28
C ILE A 84 -1.29 -9.75 -10.58
N GLY A 85 -0.90 -10.59 -9.63
CA GLY A 85 -0.89 -12.05 -9.78
C GLY A 85 -2.28 -12.63 -10.04
N THR A 86 -3.30 -12.13 -9.35
CA THR A 86 -4.70 -12.54 -9.57
C THR A 86 -5.16 -12.21 -10.98
N ARG A 87 -4.86 -10.99 -11.47
CA ARG A 87 -5.22 -10.58 -12.83
C ARG A 87 -4.47 -11.40 -13.88
N MET A 88 -3.18 -11.68 -13.69
CA MET A 88 -2.41 -12.57 -14.57
C MET A 88 -3.00 -13.98 -14.67
N ARG A 89 -3.48 -14.53 -13.55
CA ARG A 89 -4.05 -15.89 -13.50
C ARG A 89 -5.47 -15.98 -14.06
N HIS A 90 -6.31 -14.96 -13.85
CA HIS A 90 -7.75 -15.05 -14.11
C HIS A 90 -8.27 -14.18 -15.25
N SER A 91 -7.52 -13.15 -15.67
CA SER A 91 -7.93 -12.21 -16.71
C SER A 91 -6.95 -12.30 -17.88
N GLY A 92 -7.44 -12.45 -19.11
CA GLY A 92 -6.60 -12.50 -20.32
C GLY A 92 -5.88 -11.20 -20.68
N GLY A 93 -5.77 -10.24 -19.75
CA GLY A 93 -5.14 -8.94 -19.93
C GLY A 93 -3.92 -8.76 -19.03
N GLN A 94 -2.85 -8.19 -19.59
CA GLN A 94 -1.63 -7.90 -18.82
C GLN A 94 -1.89 -6.75 -17.82
N PRO A 95 -1.57 -6.92 -16.51
CA PRO A 95 -1.76 -5.90 -15.46
C PRO A 95 -0.73 -4.76 -15.51
N VAL A 96 -0.43 -4.24 -16.71
CA VAL A 96 0.61 -3.22 -16.94
C VAL A 96 0.30 -1.94 -16.17
N ASP A 97 -0.98 -1.61 -16.01
CA ASP A 97 -1.46 -0.48 -15.20
C ASP A 97 -1.02 -0.59 -13.74
N LEU A 98 -1.27 -1.74 -13.11
CA LEU A 98 -0.92 -1.98 -11.70
C LEU A 98 0.60 -2.02 -11.50
N VAL A 99 1.33 -2.62 -12.44
CA VAL A 99 2.80 -2.64 -12.41
C VAL A 99 3.37 -1.22 -12.58
N SER A 100 2.76 -0.38 -13.41
CA SER A 100 3.17 1.03 -13.55
C SER A 100 3.00 1.81 -12.24
N LEU A 101 1.93 1.53 -11.47
CA LEU A 101 1.73 2.13 -10.15
C LEU A 101 2.83 1.72 -9.17
N LEU A 102 3.19 0.42 -9.16
CA LEU A 102 4.26 -0.11 -8.34
C LEU A 102 5.62 0.51 -8.71
N ALA A 103 5.96 0.53 -10.00
CA ALA A 103 7.22 1.11 -10.48
C ALA A 103 7.35 2.60 -10.14
N ASN A 104 6.26 3.37 -10.28
CA ASN A 104 6.24 4.78 -9.89
C ASN A 104 6.51 5.00 -8.40
N ALA A 105 5.97 4.14 -7.52
CA ALA A 105 6.23 4.24 -6.08
C ALA A 105 7.71 3.99 -5.72
N TYR A 106 8.41 3.15 -6.49
CA TYR A 106 9.82 2.84 -6.29
C TYR A 106 10.78 3.93 -6.76
N ARG A 107 10.30 4.95 -7.49
CA ARG A 107 11.08 6.17 -7.81
C ARG A 107 11.54 6.90 -6.56
N SER A 108 10.84 6.74 -5.43
CA SER A 108 11.32 7.23 -4.16
C SER A 108 12.36 6.28 -3.56
N PRO A 109 13.54 6.77 -3.14
CA PRO A 109 14.55 5.96 -2.47
C PRO A 109 14.11 5.55 -1.05
N TYR A 110 13.05 6.17 -0.51
CA TYR A 110 12.53 5.87 0.83
C TYR A 110 11.47 4.77 0.83
N THR A 111 11.02 4.30 -0.34
CA THR A 111 10.11 3.17 -0.45
C THR A 111 10.85 1.89 -0.06
N GLN A 112 10.43 1.28 1.05
CA GLN A 112 10.96 0.00 1.50
C GLN A 112 10.52 -1.11 0.56
N GLU A 113 11.40 -2.06 0.31
CA GLU A 113 11.13 -3.12 -0.66
C GLU A 113 10.28 -4.24 -0.03
N ALA A 114 9.16 -4.60 -0.67
CA ALA A 114 8.33 -5.72 -0.23
C ALA A 114 8.87 -7.10 -0.65
N VAL A 115 9.57 -7.14 -1.78
CA VAL A 115 10.05 -8.36 -2.42
C VAL A 115 11.52 -8.15 -2.82
N PRO A 116 12.47 -8.97 -2.34
CA PRO A 116 13.89 -8.77 -2.62
C PRO A 116 14.20 -8.67 -4.11
N GLY A 117 14.96 -7.64 -4.51
CA GLY A 117 15.43 -7.46 -5.90
C GLY A 117 14.44 -6.76 -6.83
N LEU A 118 13.22 -6.48 -6.38
CA LEU A 118 12.22 -5.73 -7.16
C LEU A 118 12.70 -4.32 -7.52
N ARG A 119 13.38 -3.62 -6.60
CA ARG A 119 13.97 -2.31 -6.84
C ARG A 119 15.02 -2.38 -7.94
N ALA A 120 15.92 -3.34 -7.88
CA ALA A 120 16.95 -3.53 -8.89
C ALA A 120 16.33 -3.81 -10.26
N ALA A 121 15.30 -4.67 -10.33
CA ALA A 121 14.58 -4.95 -11.56
C ALA A 121 13.86 -3.71 -12.14
N ILE A 122 13.27 -2.87 -11.28
CA ILE A 122 12.64 -1.60 -11.69
C ILE A 122 13.70 -0.61 -12.20
N GLU A 123 14.86 -0.52 -11.54
CA GLU A 123 15.95 0.36 -11.95
C GLU A 123 16.59 -0.09 -13.27
N GLU A 124 16.85 -1.39 -13.43
CA GLU A 124 17.41 -1.98 -14.66
C GLU A 124 16.48 -1.83 -15.86
N SER A 125 15.17 -1.97 -15.66
CA SER A 125 14.16 -1.74 -16.69
C SER A 125 13.87 -0.26 -16.97
N GLY A 126 14.47 0.67 -16.23
CA GLY A 126 14.15 2.10 -16.32
C GLY A 126 12.70 2.43 -15.95
N GLY A 127 12.03 1.56 -15.19
CA GLY A 127 10.62 1.66 -14.84
C GLY A 127 9.66 1.21 -15.94
N ASP A 128 10.12 0.52 -16.99
CA ASP A 128 9.22 -0.07 -17.99
C ASP A 128 8.35 -1.17 -17.37
N ALA A 129 7.03 -0.92 -17.35
CA ALA A 129 6.09 -1.80 -16.67
C ALA A 129 5.97 -3.18 -17.32
N ARG A 130 6.31 -3.35 -18.60
CA ARG A 130 6.29 -4.67 -19.25
C ARG A 130 7.50 -5.50 -18.85
N SER A 131 8.69 -4.90 -18.80
CA SER A 131 9.89 -5.56 -18.29
C SER A 131 9.77 -5.94 -16.81
N VAL A 132 9.22 -5.06 -15.97
CA VAL A 132 8.95 -5.39 -14.56
C VAL A 132 7.92 -6.52 -14.45
N LEU A 133 6.88 -6.52 -15.28
CA LEU A 133 5.90 -7.60 -15.32
C LEU A 133 6.54 -8.94 -15.75
N ALA A 134 7.47 -8.93 -16.72
CA ALA A 134 8.20 -10.12 -17.14
C ALA A 134 9.04 -10.68 -15.97
N PHE A 135 9.80 -9.82 -15.28
CA PHE A 135 10.54 -10.21 -14.08
C PHE A 135 9.63 -10.83 -13.00
N LEU A 136 8.48 -10.21 -12.71
CA LEU A 136 7.52 -10.74 -11.74
C LEU A 136 6.94 -12.09 -12.18
N SER A 137 6.74 -12.30 -13.48
CA SER A 137 6.22 -13.55 -14.04
C SER A 137 7.20 -14.72 -13.88
N GLU A 138 8.51 -14.43 -13.89
CA GLU A 138 9.58 -15.40 -13.69
C GLU A 138 9.82 -15.74 -12.21
N MET A 139 9.17 -15.01 -11.29
CA MET A 139 9.40 -15.14 -9.85
C MET A 139 8.13 -15.59 -9.09
N PRO A 140 7.90 -16.91 -8.93
CA PRO A 140 6.69 -17.45 -8.27
C PRO A 140 6.48 -16.90 -6.85
N ALA A 141 7.56 -16.71 -6.10
CA ALA A 141 7.53 -16.21 -4.73
C ALA A 141 7.03 -14.76 -4.59
N ALA A 142 6.94 -13.98 -5.68
CA ALA A 142 6.41 -12.62 -5.64
C ALA A 142 4.90 -12.59 -5.31
N PHE A 143 4.19 -13.72 -5.48
CA PHE A 143 2.74 -13.83 -5.34
C PHE A 143 2.27 -14.83 -4.27
N ASP A 144 3.18 -15.51 -3.56
CA ASP A 144 2.87 -16.62 -2.64
C ASP A 144 2.61 -16.18 -1.17
N VAL A 145 2.33 -14.90 -0.91
CA VAL A 145 2.19 -14.40 0.48
C VAL A 145 0.75 -14.52 1.03
N ILE A 146 -0.25 -14.85 0.21
CA ILE A 146 -1.64 -15.04 0.68
C ILE A 146 -2.14 -16.46 0.43
N ASP A 147 -1.82 -17.37 1.36
CA ASP A 147 -2.70 -18.51 1.65
C ASP A 147 -3.02 -18.64 3.16
N ALA A 148 -2.78 -17.57 3.94
CA ALA A 148 -2.96 -17.57 5.39
C ALA A 148 -3.90 -16.45 5.89
N SER A 149 -4.96 -16.13 5.14
CA SER A 149 -6.10 -15.40 5.72
C SER A 149 -7.23 -16.39 6.02
N PRO A 150 -7.47 -16.75 7.30
CA PRO A 150 -8.67 -17.46 7.66
C PRO A 150 -9.83 -16.50 7.44
N ARG A 151 -10.53 -16.69 6.32
CA ARG A 151 -11.85 -16.12 6.08
C ARG A 151 -12.69 -16.49 7.30
N GLN A 152 -12.86 -15.54 8.23
CA GLN A 152 -13.75 -15.70 9.38
C GLN A 152 -15.16 -15.88 8.82
N ARG A 153 -15.53 -17.14 8.63
CA ARG A 153 -16.87 -17.55 8.24
C ARG A 153 -17.72 -17.35 9.50
N GLY A 154 -18.55 -16.31 9.43
CA GLY A 154 -19.38 -15.84 10.52
C GLY A 154 -20.16 -16.95 11.22
N LEU A 155 -20.17 -16.84 12.55
CA LEU A 155 -21.34 -16.87 13.42
C LEU A 155 -22.61 -17.44 12.76
N LYS A 156 -22.95 -18.70 13.06
CA LYS A 156 -24.35 -19.12 13.09
C LYS A 156 -24.80 -19.20 14.54
N LEU A 157 -25.88 -18.47 14.77
CA LEU A 157 -26.55 -18.17 16.02
C LEU A 157 -26.95 -19.42 16.82
N VAL A 158 -26.87 -19.26 18.15
CA VAL A 158 -27.62 -20.01 19.16
C VAL A 158 -29.12 -20.02 18.81
N GLY A 159 -29.78 -21.17 18.98
CA GLY A 159 -31.24 -21.24 19.04
C GLY A 159 -31.85 -22.61 18.80
N ARG A 160 -31.81 -23.49 19.82
CA ARG A 160 -33.00 -24.11 20.46
C ARG A 160 -32.58 -25.10 21.54
#